data_AF-W6JT34-F1
#
_entry.id   AF-W6JT34-F1
#
_cell.length_a   1.000
_cell.length_b   1.000
_cell.length_c   1.000
_cell.angle_alpha   90.00
_cell.angle_beta   90.00
_cell.angle_gamma   90.00
#
_symmetry.space_group_name_H-M   'P 1'
#
loop_
_entity.id
_entity.type
_entity.pdbx_description
1 polymer ?
#
loop_
_entity_poly.entity_id
_entity_poly.type
_entity_poly.pdbx_seq_one_letter_code
_entity_poly.pdbx_strand_id
1 'polypeptide(L)'
;MRPFRQLRGLAGQVARGRLDAPLAVHRGDAFGAFSESFDILRRELARSREREAQAQQPRKTLVSQLSHDIRTPLATIHATSEVMQLSDPDPRLQVIMDKAGQIDALTRDLLAANATDAEDLGVTLTAIGTPELRELIAAADAAG
;
A
#
# COMPACT_ATOMS: atom_id res chain seq x y z
N MET A 1 34.92 29.46 2.65
CA MET A 1 33.79 28.98 3.49
C MET A 1 32.44 28.81 2.77
N ARG A 2 32.14 29.52 1.66
CA ARG A 2 30.87 29.36 0.91
C ARG A 2 30.57 27.93 0.41
N PRO A 3 31.53 27.15 -0.14
CA PRO A 3 31.25 25.83 -0.72
C PRO A 3 30.76 24.79 0.31
N PHE A 4 31.39 24.75 1.49
CA PHE A 4 30.99 23.87 2.58
C PHE A 4 29.58 24.17 3.11
N ARG A 5 29.16 25.44 3.15
CA ARG A 5 27.80 25.79 3.59
C ARG A 5 26.74 25.35 2.58
N GLN A 6 27.05 25.43 1.27
CA GLN A 6 26.17 24.93 0.22
C GLN A 6 26.02 23.40 0.31
N LEU A 7 27.13 22.66 0.45
CA LEU A 7 27.10 21.21 0.65
C LEU A 7 26.31 20.78 1.89
N ARG A 8 26.48 21.47 3.02
CA ARG A 8 25.68 21.20 4.23
C ARG A 8 24.18 21.44 3.99
N GLY A 9 23.83 22.49 3.24
CA GLY A 9 22.44 22.76 2.86
C GLY A 9 21.85 21.67 1.98
N LEU A 10 22.63 21.17 1.02
CA LEU A 10 22.24 20.08 0.11
C LEU A 10 22.08 18.75 0.84
N ALA A 11 23.03 18.39 1.72
CA ALA A 11 22.90 17.23 2.60
C ALA A 11 21.63 17.31 3.47
N GLY A 12 21.29 18.49 3.97
CA GLY A 12 20.05 18.72 4.70
C GLY A 12 18.78 18.64 3.84
N GLN A 13 18.86 18.84 2.52
CA GLN A 13 17.72 18.64 1.60
C GLN A 13 17.54 17.15 1.29
N VAL A 14 18.64 16.45 0.98
CA VAL A 14 18.66 15.00 0.75
C VAL A 14 18.18 14.24 1.99
N ALA A 15 18.64 14.63 3.19
CA ALA A 15 18.20 14.05 4.46
C ALA A 15 16.70 14.26 4.74
N ARG A 16 16.09 15.30 4.14
CA ARG A 16 14.65 15.58 4.21
C ARG A 16 13.86 14.96 3.04
N GLY A 17 14.49 14.08 2.25
CA GLY A 17 13.84 13.37 1.14
C GLY A 17 13.67 14.20 -0.14
N ARG A 18 14.22 15.41 -0.21
CA ARG A 18 14.18 16.23 -1.43
C ARG A 18 15.26 15.78 -2.40
N LEU A 19 14.95 14.78 -3.20
CA LEU A 19 15.89 14.15 -4.12
C LEU A 19 15.75 14.65 -5.56
N ASP A 20 14.83 15.56 -5.86
CA ASP A 20 14.47 15.93 -7.25
C ASP A 20 15.27 17.14 -7.76
N ALA A 21 15.89 17.90 -6.87
CA ALA A 21 16.61 19.11 -7.21
C ALA A 21 18.05 18.79 -7.70
N PRO A 22 18.45 19.25 -8.90
CA PRO A 22 19.82 19.10 -9.38
C PRO A 22 20.80 19.95 -8.56
N LEU A 23 22.00 19.42 -8.35
CA LEU A 23 23.08 20.18 -7.73
C LEU A 23 23.66 21.19 -8.71
N ALA A 24 23.73 22.46 -8.33
CA ALA A 24 24.48 23.46 -9.09
C ALA A 24 25.98 23.21 -8.92
N VAL A 25 26.56 22.34 -9.76
CA VAL A 25 28.00 22.04 -9.75
C VAL A 25 28.75 23.16 -10.47
N HIS A 26 29.60 23.89 -9.76
CA HIS A 26 30.57 24.79 -10.39
C HIS A 26 31.83 23.99 -10.75
N ARG A 27 32.02 23.74 -12.05
CA ARG A 27 33.09 22.90 -12.63
C ARG A 27 34.52 23.48 -12.50
N GLY A 28 34.70 24.60 -11.80
CA GLY A 28 35.99 25.33 -11.73
C GLY A 28 36.78 25.21 -10.44
N ASP A 29 36.21 24.67 -9.36
CA ASP A 29 36.81 24.74 -8.02
C ASP A 29 37.26 23.37 -7.49
N ALA A 30 38.15 23.37 -6.48
CA ALA A 30 38.68 22.20 -5.77
C ALA A 30 37.62 21.25 -5.16
N PHE A 31 36.33 21.58 -5.29
CA PHE A 31 35.17 20.81 -4.83
C PHE A 31 34.34 20.17 -5.96
N GLY A 32 34.77 20.29 -7.22
CA GLY A 32 34.06 19.73 -8.38
C GLY A 32 33.83 18.22 -8.29
N ALA A 33 34.88 17.44 -8.03
CA ALA A 33 34.82 15.98 -7.93
C ALA A 33 33.92 15.50 -6.78
N PHE A 34 33.92 16.22 -5.65
CA PHE A 34 33.04 15.91 -4.52
C PHE A 34 31.57 16.22 -4.84
N SER A 35 31.31 17.35 -5.49
CA SER A 35 29.95 17.75 -5.89
C SER A 35 29.35 16.78 -6.92
N GLU A 36 30.17 16.28 -7.85
CA GLU A 36 29.78 15.24 -8.79
C GLU A 36 29.45 13.91 -8.09
N SER A 37 30.34 13.47 -7.18
CA SER A 37 30.13 12.26 -6.39
C SER A 37 28.86 12.35 -5.53
N PHE A 38 28.58 13.52 -4.95
CA PHE A 38 27.37 13.76 -4.16
C PHE A 38 26.10 13.78 -5.04
N ASP A 39 26.17 14.31 -6.27
CA ASP A 39 25.03 14.25 -7.21
C ASP A 39 24.71 12.82 -7.63
N ILE A 40 25.74 12.00 -7.87
CA ILE A 40 25.58 10.57 -8.16
C ILE A 40 24.86 9.88 -6.99
N LEU A 41 25.31 10.11 -5.75
CA LEU A 41 24.67 9.53 -4.56
C LEU A 41 23.20 9.95 -4.42
N ARG A 42 22.88 11.23 -4.64
CA ARG A 42 21.50 11.72 -4.66
C ARG A 42 20.65 10.98 -5.70
N ARG A 43 21.15 10.85 -6.93
CA ARG A 43 20.44 10.18 -8.04
C ARG A 43 20.24 8.69 -7.77
N GLU A 44 21.25 8.01 -7.25
CA GLU A 44 21.12 6.59 -6.89
C GLU A 44 20.14 6.39 -5.73
N LEU A 45 20.12 7.28 -4.74
CA LEU A 45 19.10 7.24 -3.68
C LEU A 45 17.69 7.46 -4.23
N ALA A 46 17.51 8.41 -5.16
CA ALA A 46 16.21 8.66 -5.82
C ALA A 46 15.74 7.41 -6.58
N ARG A 47 16.61 6.81 -7.39
CA ARG A 47 16.34 5.56 -8.11
C ARG A 47 16.04 4.40 -7.17
N SER A 48 16.76 4.30 -6.05
CA SER A 48 16.51 3.25 -5.06
C SER A 48 15.12 3.39 -4.44
N ARG A 49 14.69 4.61 -4.12
CA ARG A 49 13.34 4.88 -3.60
C ARG A 49 12.26 4.58 -4.62
N GLU A 50 12.48 4.96 -5.88
CA GLU A 50 11.56 4.65 -6.97
C GLU A 50 11.42 3.14 -7.17
N ARG A 51 12.53 2.38 -7.18
CA ARG A 51 12.50 0.91 -7.25
C ARG A 51 11.78 0.29 -6.06
N GLU A 52 11.99 0.80 -4.85
CA GLU A 52 11.29 0.35 -3.64
C GLU A 52 9.78 0.58 -3.78
N ALA A 53 9.36 1.77 -4.21
CA ALA A 53 7.95 2.10 -4.44
C ALA A 53 7.32 1.22 -5.53
N GLN A 54 8.02 1.02 -6.65
CA GLN A 54 7.59 0.14 -7.74
C GLN A 54 7.49 -1.32 -7.31
N ALA A 55 8.29 -1.78 -6.34
CA ALA A 55 8.21 -3.13 -5.79
C ALA A 55 7.10 -3.28 -4.74
N GLN A 56 6.76 -2.21 -4.00
CA GLN A 56 5.71 -2.25 -2.99
C GLN A 56 4.31 -2.37 -3.59
N GLN A 57 4.01 -1.68 -4.70
CA GLN A 57 2.69 -1.71 -5.33
C GLN A 57 2.23 -3.12 -5.77
N PRO A 58 3.02 -3.89 -6.56
CA PRO A 58 2.63 -5.24 -6.96
C PRO A 58 2.54 -6.17 -5.75
N ARG A 59 3.41 -6.01 -4.74
CA ARG A 59 3.33 -6.77 -3.50
C ARG A 59 1.98 -6.56 -2.79
N LYS A 60 1.49 -5.34 -2.69
CA LYS A 60 0.18 -5.03 -2.07
C LYS A 60 -0.98 -5.67 -2.85
N THR A 61 -0.97 -5.53 -4.18
CA THR A 61 -1.99 -6.14 -5.03
C THR A 61 -2.02 -7.66 -4.89
N LEU A 62 -0.84 -8.30 -4.91
CA LEU A 62 -0.71 -9.74 -4.74
C LEU A 62 -1.25 -10.23 -3.38
N VAL A 63 -0.92 -9.54 -2.29
CA VAL A 63 -1.42 -9.89 -0.95
C VAL A 63 -2.95 -9.77 -0.89
N SER A 64 -3.53 -8.72 -1.48
CA SER A 64 -4.98 -8.53 -1.53
C SER A 64 -5.69 -9.63 -2.32
N GLN A 65 -5.21 -9.94 -3.52
CA GLN A 65 -5.76 -10.99 -4.37
C GLN A 65 -5.68 -12.36 -3.69
N LEU A 66 -4.50 -12.72 -3.17
CA LEU A 66 -4.31 -13.99 -2.49
C LEU A 66 -5.22 -14.11 -1.25
N SER A 67 -5.40 -13.02 -0.50
CA SER A 67 -6.29 -13.00 0.67
C SER A 67 -7.75 -13.29 0.29
N HIS A 68 -8.23 -12.69 -0.80
CA HIS A 68 -9.57 -12.95 -1.32
C HIS A 68 -9.72 -14.41 -1.79
N ASP A 69 -8.73 -14.90 -2.54
CA ASP A 69 -8.75 -16.24 -3.11
C ASP A 69 -8.61 -17.34 -2.05
N ILE A 70 -8.02 -17.04 -0.89
CA ILE A 70 -7.99 -17.93 0.28
C ILE A 70 -9.32 -17.92 1.04
N ARG A 71 -9.96 -16.75 1.19
CA ARG A 71 -11.22 -16.63 1.94
C ARG A 71 -12.36 -17.44 1.30
N THR A 72 -12.40 -17.49 -0.02
CA THR A 72 -13.44 -18.23 -0.77
C THR A 72 -13.48 -19.72 -0.43
N PRO A 73 -12.40 -20.52 -0.58
CA PRO A 73 -12.40 -21.93 -0.19
C PRO A 73 -12.56 -22.13 1.32
N LEU A 74 -12.08 -21.21 2.17
CA LEU A 74 -12.33 -21.28 3.62
C LEU A 74 -13.81 -21.17 3.97
N ALA A 75 -14.55 -20.27 3.30
CA ALA A 75 -15.99 -20.15 3.48
C ALA A 75 -16.71 -21.45 3.10
N THR A 76 -16.29 -22.10 2.00
CA THR A 76 -16.83 -23.41 1.59
C THR A 76 -16.50 -24.51 2.58
N ILE A 77 -15.27 -24.55 3.11
CA ILE A 77 -14.87 -25.51 4.16
C ILE A 77 -15.73 -25.32 5.40
N HIS A 78 -15.93 -24.07 5.83
CA HIS A 78 -16.75 -23.75 7.00
C HIS A 78 -18.20 -24.19 6.79
N ALA A 79 -18.83 -23.77 5.70
CA ALA A 79 -20.23 -24.11 5.39
C ALA A 79 -20.44 -25.63 5.27
N THR A 80 -19.51 -26.33 4.60
CA THR A 80 -19.59 -27.79 4.45
C THR A 80 -19.46 -28.49 5.80
N SER A 81 -18.49 -28.07 6.63
CA SER A 81 -18.28 -28.66 7.96
C SER A 81 -19.48 -28.41 8.88
N GLU A 82 -20.10 -27.23 8.79
CA GLU A 82 -21.29 -26.87 9.55
C GLU A 82 -22.50 -27.74 9.17
N VAL A 83 -22.74 -27.92 7.87
CA VAL A 83 -23.81 -28.81 7.37
C VAL A 83 -23.56 -30.27 7.78
N MET A 84 -22.31 -30.73 7.72
CA MET A 84 -21.94 -32.07 8.19
C MET A 84 -22.15 -32.22 9.69
N GLN A 85 -21.80 -31.21 10.49
CA GLN A 85 -21.94 -31.22 11.95
C GLN A 85 -23.41 -31.36 12.40
N LEU A 86 -24.34 -30.83 11.60
CA LEU A 86 -25.79 -30.98 11.82
C LEU A 86 -26.31 -32.37 11.45
N SER A 87 -25.69 -33.04 10.49
CA SER A 87 -26.17 -34.32 9.93
C SER A 87 -25.53 -35.53 10.62
N ASP A 88 -24.22 -35.48 10.87
CA ASP A 88 -23.41 -36.53 11.50
C ASP A 88 -22.38 -35.88 12.43
N PRO A 89 -22.73 -35.67 13.72
CA PRO A 89 -21.86 -34.95 14.63
C PRO A 89 -20.52 -35.63 14.87
N ASP A 90 -19.43 -35.00 14.42
CA ASP A 90 -18.06 -35.46 14.62
C ASP A 90 -17.23 -34.35 15.27
N PRO A 91 -16.59 -34.56 16.44
CA PRO A 91 -15.77 -33.55 17.11
C PRO A 91 -14.61 -33.03 16.24
N ARG A 92 -14.17 -33.78 15.22
CA ARG A 92 -13.16 -33.33 14.25
C ARG A 92 -13.65 -32.18 13.37
N LEU A 93 -14.96 -32.08 13.10
CA LEU A 93 -15.53 -30.98 12.30
C LEU A 93 -15.40 -29.64 13.03
N GLN A 94 -15.57 -29.61 14.36
CA GLN A 94 -15.32 -28.42 15.15
C GLN A 94 -13.86 -27.97 15.04
N VAL A 95 -12.91 -28.91 15.10
CA VAL A 95 -11.48 -28.59 14.91
C VAL A 95 -11.23 -28.01 13.51
N ILE A 96 -11.87 -28.53 12.47
CA ILE A 96 -11.75 -28.00 11.10
C ILE A 96 -12.31 -26.58 11.02
N MET A 97 -13.48 -26.31 11.60
CA MET A 97 -14.08 -24.98 11.63
C MET A 97 -13.20 -23.97 12.39
N ASP A 98 -12.69 -24.35 13.56
CA ASP A 98 -11.78 -23.51 14.35
C ASP A 98 -10.49 -23.19 13.60
N LYS A 99 -9.93 -24.18 12.88
CA LYS A 99 -8.72 -23.98 12.05
C LYS A 99 -9.01 -23.10 10.85
N ALA A 100 -10.15 -23.26 10.18
CA ALA A 100 -10.55 -22.39 9.08
C ALA A 100 -10.71 -20.94 9.56
N GLY A 101 -11.34 -20.73 10.73
CA GLY A 101 -11.46 -19.42 11.37
C GLY A 101 -10.10 -18.81 11.76
N GLN A 102 -9.18 -19.63 12.26
CA GLN A 102 -7.80 -19.20 12.56
C GLN A 102 -7.07 -18.72 11.30
N ILE A 103 -7.22 -19.43 10.17
CA ILE A 103 -6.59 -19.03 8.90
C ILE A 103 -7.23 -17.74 8.36
N ASP A 104 -8.55 -17.58 8.45
CA ASP A 104 -9.24 -16.35 8.04
C ASP A 104 -8.76 -15.13 8.85
N ALA A 105 -8.59 -15.28 10.17
CA ALA A 105 -8.01 -14.25 11.02
C ALA A 105 -6.57 -13.87 10.62
N LEU A 106 -5.69 -14.87 10.43
CA LEU A 106 -4.31 -14.63 9.97
C LEU A 106 -4.27 -13.94 8.60
N THR A 107 -5.19 -14.28 7.71
CA THR A 107 -5.30 -13.67 6.39
C THR A 107 -5.73 -12.20 6.49
N ARG A 108 -6.66 -11.87 7.39
CA ARG A 108 -7.04 -10.48 7.69
C ARG A 108 -5.87 -9.68 8.27
N ASP A 109 -5.13 -10.26 9.21
CA ASP A 109 -3.97 -9.60 9.83
C ASP A 109 -2.86 -9.34 8.80
N LEU A 110 -2.60 -10.30 7.90
CA LEU A 110 -1.67 -10.13 6.79
C LEU A 110 -2.10 -8.98 5.87
N LEU A 111 -3.38 -8.90 5.53
CA LEU A 111 -3.92 -7.82 4.71
C LEU A 111 -3.74 -6.46 5.40
N ALA A 112 -4.12 -6.35 6.67
CA ALA A 112 -3.99 -5.13 7.46
C ALA A 112 -2.53 -4.66 7.57
N ALA A 113 -1.59 -5.58 7.81
CA ALA A 113 -0.17 -5.28 7.89
C ALA A 113 0.45 -4.81 6.56
N ASN A 114 -0.18 -5.12 5.42
CA ASN A 114 0.26 -4.67 4.10
C ASN A 114 -0.59 -3.49 3.55
N ALA A 115 -1.68 -3.11 4.24
CA ALA A 115 -2.57 -2.01 3.86
C ALA A 115 -2.05 -0.63 4.29
N THR A 116 -0.90 -0.54 4.97
CA THR A 116 -0.43 0.65 5.71
C THR A 116 -0.10 1.90 4.87
N ASP A 117 -0.28 1.90 3.54
CA ASP A 117 -0.34 3.14 2.74
C ASP A 117 -1.51 3.17 1.75
N ALA A 118 -2.52 2.30 1.90
CA ALA A 118 -3.71 2.25 1.05
C ALA A 118 -4.85 3.15 1.56
N GLU A 119 -4.56 4.09 2.45
CA GLU A 119 -5.46 5.19 2.83
C GLU A 119 -5.08 6.45 2.04
N ASP A 120 -5.29 6.41 0.74
CA ASP A 120 -5.75 7.58 0.00
C ASP A 120 -6.61 7.12 -1.19
N LEU A 121 -7.63 6.31 -0.92
CA LEU A 121 -8.87 6.51 -1.68
C LEU A 121 -9.40 7.84 -1.19
N GLY A 122 -8.94 8.93 -1.82
CA GLY A 122 -9.35 10.30 -1.53
C GLY A 122 -10.84 10.46 -1.76
N VAL A 123 -11.66 10.00 -0.82
CA VAL A 123 -13.09 10.23 -0.79
C VAL A 123 -13.26 11.70 -0.44
N THR A 124 -13.39 12.52 -1.48
CA THR A 124 -13.79 13.91 -1.31
C THR A 124 -15.28 13.92 -1.00
N LEU A 125 -15.62 14.16 0.26
CA LEU A 125 -17.00 14.41 0.66
C LEU A 125 -17.44 15.74 0.04
N THR A 126 -18.18 15.67 -1.06
CA THR A 126 -18.89 16.83 -1.61
C THR A 126 -20.29 16.88 -1.02
N ALA A 127 -20.67 18.03 -0.47
CA ALA A 127 -22.04 18.25 -0.04
C ALA A 127 -22.94 18.33 -1.28
N ILE A 128 -23.83 17.34 -1.43
CA ILE A 128 -24.83 17.31 -2.51
C ILE A 128 -26.13 17.88 -1.93
N GLY A 129 -26.78 18.75 -2.68
CA GLY A 129 -28.10 19.26 -2.31
C GLY A 129 -29.18 18.18 -2.39
N THR A 130 -30.24 18.35 -1.60
CA THR A 130 -31.41 17.46 -1.60
C THR A 130 -32.07 17.24 -2.98
N PRO A 131 -32.11 18.24 -3.90
CA PRO A 131 -32.64 18.03 -5.25
C PRO A 131 -31.80 17.04 -6.08
N GLU A 132 -30.47 17.18 -6.04
CA GLU A 132 -29.53 16.38 -6.82
C GLU A 132 -29.46 14.93 -6.32
N LEU A 133 -29.64 14.71 -5.01
CA LEU A 133 -29.76 13.37 -4.43
C LEU A 133 -30.98 12.60 -4.98
N ARG A 134 -32.09 13.30 -5.22
CA ARG A 134 -33.32 12.68 -5.72
C ARG A 134 -33.18 12.20 -7.17
N GLU A 135 -32.43 12.93 -7.99
CA GLU A 135 -32.11 12.50 -9.37
C GLU A 135 -31.21 11.28 -9.40
N LEU A 136 -30.21 11.21 -8.51
CA LEU A 136 -29.30 10.07 -8.40
C LEU A 136 -30.05 8.79 -7.98
N ILE A 137 -31.00 8.90 -7.05
CA ILE A 137 -31.85 7.78 -6.63
C ILE A 137 -32.76 7.34 -7.79
N ALA A 138 -33.40 8.28 -8.48
CA ALA A 138 -34.27 7.96 -9.61
C ALA A 138 -33.53 7.31 -10.78
N ALA A 139 -32.28 7.70 -11.03
CA ALA A 139 -31.43 7.10 -12.05
C ALA A 139 -30.96 5.68 -11.67
N ALA A 140 -30.75 5.41 -10.38
CA ALA A 140 -30.38 4.09 -9.89
C ALA A 140 -31.57 3.10 -9.93
N ASP A 141 -32.78 3.58 -9.58
CA ASP A 141 -34.01 2.78 -9.62
C ASP A 141 -34.50 2.49 -11.05
N ALA A 142 -34.12 3.30 -12.05
CA ALA A 142 -34.48 3.08 -13.45
C ALA A 142 -33.70 1.94 -14.14
N ALA A 143 -32.75 1.31 -13.44
CA ALA A 143 -31.91 0.22 -13.95
C ALA A 143 -32.24 -1.16 -13.35
N GLY A 144 -33.34 -1.28 -12.58
CA GLY A 144 -33.89 -2.55 -12.07
C GLY A 144 -35.24 -2.88 -12.70
#